data_AF-A0A962JMT4-F1
#
_entry.id   AF-A0A962JMT4-F1
#
_cell.length_a   1.000
_cell.length_b   1.000
_cell.length_c   1.000
_cell.angle_alpha   90.00
_cell.angle_beta   90.00
_cell.angle_gamma   90.00
#
_symmetry.space_group_name_H-M   'P 1'
#
loop_
_entity.id
_entity.type
_entity.pdbx_description
1 polymer ?
#
loop_
_entity_poly.entity_id
_entity_poly.type
_entity_poly.pdbx_seq_one_letter_code
_entity_poly.pdbx_strand_id
1 'polypeptide(L)'
;MNGNTVLAMKAKYPATIVVGLGKTGYSCARFLAARGVDFMLVDTREQPPYLHQLQMEQPERVVCLGPLDETLLKQADQLILSPGIALNNPAIAAAIAVGVQVRSDIDLFCGVVSAPIVAITGSNAKSTV
;
A
#
# COMPACT_ATOMS: atom_id res chain seq x y z
N MET A 1 -4.66 -33.63 25.44
CA MET A 1 -5.95 -32.89 25.43
C MET A 1 -5.90 -31.92 26.60
N ASN A 2 -6.02 -30.60 26.53
CA ASN A 2 -6.18 -29.57 25.51
C ASN A 2 -5.46 -28.35 26.11
N GLY A 3 -4.72 -27.54 25.38
CA GLY A 3 -5.36 -26.42 24.71
C GLY A 3 -4.46 -25.20 24.84
N ASN A 4 -3.52 -25.12 23.93
CA ASN A 4 -3.00 -23.91 23.29
C ASN A 4 -3.60 -22.59 23.77
N THR A 5 -2.81 -21.74 24.43
CA THR A 5 -2.93 -20.29 24.26
C THR A 5 -1.55 -19.66 24.46
N VAL A 6 -0.67 -19.89 23.49
CA VAL A 6 0.40 -18.93 23.25
C VAL A 6 -0.27 -17.80 22.48
N LEU A 7 -0.81 -16.82 23.20
CA LEU A 7 -1.09 -15.50 22.65
C LEU A 7 0.28 -14.91 22.30
N ALA A 8 0.80 -15.31 21.14
CA ALA A 8 1.92 -14.62 20.51
C ALA A 8 1.40 -13.22 20.17
N MET A 9 1.57 -12.29 21.10
CA MET A 9 1.52 -10.86 20.83
C MET A 9 2.67 -10.57 19.86
N LYS A 10 2.46 -10.88 18.58
CA LYS A 10 3.27 -10.32 17.50
C LYS A 10 3.09 -8.81 17.58
N ALA A 11 4.20 -8.07 17.62
CA ALA A 11 4.18 -6.65 17.30
C ALA A 11 3.45 -6.52 15.95
N LYS A 12 2.23 -6.00 15.97
CA LYS A 12 1.34 -6.04 14.81
C LYS A 12 1.78 -4.91 13.90
N TYR A 13 2.41 -5.26 12.77
CA TYR A 13 2.59 -4.30 11.67
C TYR A 13 1.22 -3.74 11.27
N PRO A 14 1.15 -2.49 10.79
CA PRO A 14 -0.11 -1.92 10.38
C PRO A 14 -0.80 -2.80 9.35
N ALA A 15 -2.12 -2.92 9.47
CA ALA A 15 -2.97 -3.74 8.60
C ALA A 15 -2.86 -3.36 7.11
N THR A 16 -2.48 -2.11 6.82
CA THR A 16 -2.39 -1.56 5.47
C THR A 16 -0.94 -1.25 5.11
N ILE A 17 -0.47 -1.78 3.99
CA ILE A 17 0.85 -1.44 3.42
C ILE A 17 0.66 -0.76 2.07
N VAL A 18 1.22 0.44 1.90
CA VAL A 18 1.31 1.11 0.61
C VAL A 18 2.64 0.73 -0.05
N VAL A 19 2.59 0.17 -1.25
CA VAL A 19 3.76 -0.32 -1.99
C VAL A 19 4.09 0.65 -3.12
N GLY A 20 5.26 1.28 -3.01
CA GLY A 20 5.78 2.30 -3.92
C GLY A 20 5.41 3.71 -3.47
N LEU A 21 6.41 4.50 -3.12
CA LEU A 21 6.35 5.93 -2.84
C LEU A 21 6.66 6.73 -4.12
N GLY A 22 5.63 6.87 -4.96
CA GLY A 22 5.59 7.82 -6.09
C GLY A 22 4.57 8.93 -5.81
N LYS A 23 4.18 9.69 -6.84
CA LYS A 23 3.07 10.64 -6.72
C LYS A 23 1.79 9.96 -6.21
N THR A 24 1.48 8.78 -6.73
CA THR A 24 0.32 7.99 -6.30
C THR A 24 0.46 7.49 -4.86
N GLY A 25 1.55 6.79 -4.53
CA GLY A 25 1.78 6.31 -3.16
C GLY A 25 1.77 7.41 -2.10
N TYR A 26 2.35 8.57 -2.41
CA TYR A 26 2.30 9.75 -1.55
C TYR A 26 0.87 10.30 -1.41
N SER A 27 0.08 10.34 -2.48
CA SER A 27 -1.33 10.70 -2.42
C SER A 27 -2.15 9.72 -1.55
N CYS A 28 -1.92 8.42 -1.69
CA CYS A 28 -2.55 7.40 -0.85
C CYS A 28 -2.16 7.58 0.63
N ALA A 29 -0.87 7.83 0.91
CA ALA A 29 -0.38 8.06 2.27
C ALA A 29 -1.06 9.27 2.93
N ARG A 30 -1.18 10.39 2.22
CA ARG A 30 -1.92 11.57 2.71
C ARG A 30 -3.40 11.28 2.93
N PHE A 31 -4.02 10.55 2.00
CA PHE A 31 -5.44 10.19 2.09
C PHE A 31 -5.74 9.33 3.32
N LEU A 32 -4.91 8.32 3.59
CA LEU A 32 -5.03 7.42 4.73
C LEU A 32 -4.78 8.16 6.04
N ALA A 33 -3.72 8.98 6.10
CA ALA A 33 -3.40 9.80 7.27
C ALA A 33 -4.54 10.77 7.63
N ALA A 34 -5.13 11.44 6.63
CA ALA A 34 -6.27 12.34 6.83
C ALA A 34 -7.52 11.64 7.39
N ARG A 35 -7.59 10.31 7.33
CA ARG A 35 -8.68 9.49 7.87
C ARG A 35 -8.30 8.75 9.15
N GLY A 36 -7.11 9.01 9.70
CA GLY A 36 -6.60 8.33 10.89
C GLY A 36 -6.38 6.82 10.68
N VAL A 37 -6.22 6.38 9.42
CA VAL A 37 -5.91 4.98 9.13
C VAL A 37 -4.43 4.76 9.34
N ASP A 38 -4.07 3.73 10.11
CA ASP A 38 -2.68 3.35 10.29
C ASP A 38 -2.18 2.51 9.10
N PHE A 39 -0.97 2.82 8.63
CA PHE A 39 -0.35 2.18 7.47
C PHE A 39 1.18 2.22 7.55
N MET A 40 1.86 1.47 6.69
CA MET A 40 3.29 1.68 6.43
C MET A 40 3.55 1.78 4.94
N LEU A 41 4.70 2.31 4.59
CA LEU A 41 5.16 2.41 3.22
C LEU A 41 6.35 1.49 2.99
N VAL A 42 6.36 0.84 1.84
CA VAL A 42 7.51 0.09 1.35
C VAL A 42 7.85 0.57 -0.05
N ASP A 43 9.14 0.72 -0.37
CA ASP A 43 9.60 1.06 -1.71
C ASP A 43 10.91 0.36 -2.04
N THR A 44 11.02 -0.20 -3.25
CA THR A 44 12.25 -0.89 -3.70
C THR A 44 13.44 0.02 -3.90
N ARG A 45 13.22 1.33 -3.99
CA ARG A 45 14.28 2.34 -4.17
C ARG A 45 14.79 2.80 -2.82
N GLU A 46 16.09 3.02 -2.72
CA GLU A 46 16.73 3.62 -1.54
C GLU A 46 16.41 5.11 -1.38
N GLN A 47 16.06 5.78 -2.49
CA GLN A 47 15.71 7.20 -2.52
C GLN A 47 14.48 7.43 -3.39
N PRO A 48 13.29 7.01 -2.94
CA PRO A 48 12.06 7.28 -3.69
C PRO A 48 11.71 8.77 -3.65
N PRO A 49 11.02 9.28 -4.69
CA PRO A 49 10.51 10.64 -4.69
C PRO A 49 9.54 10.84 -3.51
N TYR A 50 9.39 12.08 -3.03
CA TYR A 50 8.51 12.45 -1.92
C TYR A 50 8.88 11.89 -0.53
N LEU A 51 9.97 11.11 -0.38
CA LEU A 51 10.40 10.61 0.94
C LEU A 51 10.58 11.72 1.96
N HIS A 52 11.36 12.75 1.61
CA HIS A 52 11.62 13.86 2.52
C HIS A 52 10.33 14.62 2.88
N GLN A 53 9.47 14.88 1.90
CA GLN A 53 8.20 15.56 2.13
C GLN A 53 7.28 14.76 3.06
N LEU A 54 7.17 13.45 2.84
CA LEU A 54 6.42 12.56 3.71
C LEU A 54 6.98 12.58 5.14
N GLN A 55 8.30 12.52 5.32
CA GLN A 55 8.94 12.56 6.64
C GLN A 55 8.71 13.88 7.38
N MET A 56 8.58 15.00 6.65
CA MET A 56 8.25 16.29 7.24
C MET A 56 6.78 16.37 7.67
N GLU A 57 5.87 15.78 6.89
CA GLU A 57 4.42 15.83 7.14
C GLU A 57 3.93 14.74 8.11
N GLN A 58 4.62 13.60 8.14
CA GLN A 58 4.26 12.38 8.87
C GLN A 58 5.55 11.72 9.44
N PRO A 59 6.26 12.38 10.37
CA PRO A 59 7.57 11.92 10.87
C PRO A 59 7.52 10.56 11.57
N GLU A 60 6.37 10.18 12.12
CA GLU A 60 6.14 8.88 12.75
C GLU A 60 5.87 7.74 11.77
N ARG A 61 5.67 8.04 10.48
CA ARG A 61 5.32 7.01 9.49
C ARG A 61 6.50 6.08 9.24
N VAL A 62 6.26 4.78 9.42
CA VAL A 62 7.24 3.75 9.07
C VAL A 62 7.37 3.64 7.55
N VAL A 63 8.61 3.78 7.07
CA VAL A 63 8.98 3.60 5.65
C VAL A 63 10.13 2.59 5.57
N CYS A 64 9.91 1.48 4.87
CA CYS A 64 10.95 0.50 4.57
C CYS A 64 11.43 0.69 3.13
N LEU A 65 12.73 0.79 2.94
CA LEU A 65 13.36 1.01 1.64
C LEU A 65 14.22 -0.20 1.26
N GLY A 66 14.38 -0.42 -0.05
CA GLY A 66 15.10 -1.57 -0.59
C GLY A 66 14.15 -2.75 -0.89
N PRO A 67 14.71 -3.96 -1.12
CA PRO A 67 13.93 -5.11 -1.59
C PRO A 67 12.66 -5.39 -0.75
N LEU A 68 11.57 -5.76 -1.42
CA LEU A 68 10.31 -6.07 -0.74
C LEU A 68 10.47 -7.33 0.12
N ASP A 69 10.16 -7.20 1.41
CA ASP A 69 10.17 -8.31 2.35
C ASP A 69 8.85 -9.09 2.29
N GLU A 70 8.91 -10.30 1.74
CA GLU A 70 7.77 -11.23 1.66
C GLU A 70 7.15 -11.53 3.02
N THR A 71 7.97 -11.69 4.07
CA THR A 71 7.49 -12.01 5.42
C THR A 71 6.71 -10.86 6.02
N LEU A 72 7.11 -9.62 5.70
CA LEU A 72 6.38 -8.41 6.06
C LEU A 72 5.06 -8.32 5.28
N LEU A 73 5.09 -8.46 3.95
CA LEU A 73 3.90 -8.29 3.11
C LEU A 73 2.80 -9.31 3.44
N LYS A 74 3.16 -10.55 3.80
CA LYS A 74 2.22 -11.60 4.22
C LYS A 74 1.49 -11.31 5.53
N GLN A 75 1.95 -10.35 6.33
CA GLN A 75 1.33 -9.99 7.60
C GLN A 75 0.29 -8.87 7.48
N ALA A 76 0.19 -8.24 6.30
CA ALA A 76 -0.79 -7.21 6.04
C ALA A 76 -2.20 -7.80 5.83
N ASP A 77 -3.23 -7.02 6.15
CA ASP A 77 -4.59 -7.32 5.72
C ASP A 77 -4.79 -6.88 4.27
N GLN A 78 -4.14 -5.77 3.85
CA GLN A 78 -4.19 -5.28 2.48
C GLN A 78 -2.89 -4.59 2.02
N LEU A 79 -2.62 -4.70 0.72
CA LEU A 79 -1.62 -3.93 -0.02
C LEU A 79 -2.30 -2.90 -0.92
N ILE A 80 -1.85 -1.66 -0.89
CA ILE A 80 -2.21 -0.61 -1.85
C ILE A 80 -1.04 -0.41 -2.79
N LEU A 81 -1.16 -0.86 -4.03
CA LEU A 81 -0.07 -0.83 -5.00
C LEU A 81 -0.11 0.46 -5.83
N SER A 82 1.03 1.17 -5.89
CA SER A 82 1.20 2.25 -6.86
C SER A 82 1.21 1.71 -8.31
N PRO A 83 0.72 2.48 -9.29
CA PRO A 83 0.82 2.15 -10.71
C PRO A 83 2.27 1.82 -11.11
N GLY A 84 2.45 0.73 -11.87
CA GLY A 84 3.75 0.25 -12.32
C GLY A 84 4.41 -0.79 -11.41
N ILE A 85 3.87 -1.04 -10.21
CA ILE A 85 4.28 -2.19 -9.38
C ILE A 85 3.66 -3.47 -9.98
N ALA A 86 4.51 -4.41 -10.37
CA ALA A 86 4.07 -5.64 -11.00
C ALA A 86 3.52 -6.64 -9.96
N LEU A 87 2.30 -7.13 -10.19
CA LEU A 87 1.65 -8.14 -9.33
C LEU A 87 2.42 -9.47 -9.27
N ASN A 88 3.21 -9.78 -10.30
CA ASN A 88 4.06 -10.96 -10.36
C ASN A 88 5.40 -10.81 -9.63
N ASN A 89 5.64 -9.67 -8.95
CA ASN A 89 6.76 -9.58 -8.03
C ASN A 89 6.66 -10.71 -6.99
N PRO A 90 7.72 -11.50 -6.75
CA PRO A 90 7.64 -12.68 -5.89
C PRO A 90 7.06 -12.42 -4.49
N ALA A 91 7.45 -11.31 -3.84
CA ALA A 91 6.96 -10.96 -2.50
C ALA A 91 5.47 -10.60 -2.51
N ILE A 92 5.00 -9.91 -3.56
CA ILE A 92 3.59 -9.54 -3.73
C ILE A 92 2.75 -10.77 -4.07
N ALA A 93 3.20 -11.59 -5.02
CA ALA A 93 2.54 -12.83 -5.40
C ALA A 93 2.39 -13.78 -4.20
N ALA A 94 3.42 -13.87 -3.36
CA ALA A 94 3.39 -14.68 -2.15
C ALA A 94 2.45 -14.13 -1.07
N ALA A 95 2.28 -12.81 -0.96
CA ALA A 95 1.26 -12.20 -0.09
C ALA A 95 -0.16 -12.48 -0.61
N ILE A 96 -0.40 -12.35 -1.92
CA ILE A 96 -1.68 -12.70 -2.54
C ILE A 96 -2.02 -14.17 -2.29
N ALA A 97 -1.04 -15.07 -2.42
CA ALA A 97 -1.24 -16.51 -2.24
C ALA A 97 -1.70 -16.91 -0.82
N VAL A 98 -1.44 -16.07 0.19
CA VAL A 98 -1.91 -16.29 1.58
C VAL A 98 -3.17 -15.47 1.91
N GLY A 99 -3.78 -14.82 0.92
CA GLY A 99 -5.07 -14.14 1.05
C GLY A 99 -4.99 -12.65 1.35
N VAL A 100 -3.81 -12.01 1.26
CA VAL A 100 -3.69 -10.56 1.44
C VAL A 100 -4.44 -9.84 0.31
N GLN A 101 -5.33 -8.91 0.67
CA GLN A 101 -6.10 -8.15 -0.33
C GLN A 101 -5.18 -7.18 -1.06
N VAL A 102 -5.33 -7.07 -2.39
CA VAL A 102 -4.60 -6.08 -3.19
C VAL A 102 -5.57 -5.05 -3.76
N ARG A 103 -5.23 -3.77 -3.62
CA ARG A 103 -5.99 -2.62 -4.12
C ARG A 103 -5.09 -1.63 -4.84
N SER A 104 -5.66 -0.88 -5.76
CA SER A 104 -5.07 0.30 -6.38
C SER A 104 -5.51 1.58 -5.66
N ASP A 105 -4.90 2.70 -6.03
CA ASP A 105 -5.36 4.04 -5.67
C ASP A 105 -6.76 4.34 -6.23
N ILE A 106 -7.09 3.82 -7.41
CA ILE A 106 -8.43 3.93 -7.99
C ILE A 106 -9.44 3.14 -7.14
N ASP A 107 -9.10 1.93 -6.67
CA ASP A 107 -9.99 1.17 -5.79
C ASP A 107 -10.21 1.87 -4.45
N LEU A 108 -9.18 2.55 -3.93
CA LEU A 108 -9.27 3.38 -2.73
C LEU A 108 -10.25 4.54 -2.95
N PHE A 109 -10.14 5.22 -4.09
CA PHE A 109 -11.01 6.34 -4.47
C PHE A 109 -12.47 5.88 -4.68
N CYS A 110 -12.69 4.85 -5.49
CA CYS A 110 -14.03 4.30 -5.74
C CYS A 110 -14.72 3.82 -4.46
N GLY A 111 -13.96 3.37 -3.47
CA GLY A 111 -14.49 2.94 -2.17
C GLY A 111 -15.05 4.06 -1.28
N VAL A 112 -14.79 5.33 -1.60
CA VAL A 112 -15.24 6.47 -0.79
C VAL A 112 -16.08 7.49 -1.55
N VAL A 113 -16.05 7.44 -2.88
CA VAL A 113 -16.83 8.37 -3.69
C VAL A 113 -18.31 7.97 -3.71
N SER A 114 -19.19 8.94 -3.49
CA SER A 114 -20.64 8.79 -3.62
C SER A 114 -21.19 9.47 -4.88
N ALA A 115 -20.36 10.19 -5.63
CA ALA A 115 -20.70 10.84 -6.88
C ALA A 115 -20.54 9.90 -8.09
N PRO A 116 -21.24 10.13 -9.21
CA PRO A 116 -21.03 9.37 -10.43
C PRO A 116 -19.58 9.41 -10.93
N ILE A 117 -19.04 8.26 -11.36
CA ILE A 117 -17.68 8.12 -11.90
C ILE A 117 -17.77 7.89 -13.41
N VAL A 118 -17.01 8.65 -14.19
CA VAL A 118 -16.72 8.36 -15.61
C VAL A 118 -15.29 7.87 -15.71
N ALA A 119 -15.09 6.62 -16.16
CA ALA A 119 -13.78 6.03 -16.36
C ALA A 119 -13.43 5.99 -17.84
N ILE A 120 -12.31 6.63 -18.22
CA ILE A 120 -11.80 6.65 -19.60
C ILE A 120 -10.46 5.89 -19.62
N THR A 121 -10.38 4.81 -20.39
CA THR A 121 -9.19 3.96 -20.54
C THR A 121 -8.84 3.78 -22.02
N GLY A 122 -7.62 3.31 -22.32
CA GLY A 122 -7.14 3.11 -23.69
C GLY A 122 -5.62 3.30 -23.80
N SER A 123 -4.96 2.79 -24.83
CA SER A 123 -3.49 2.84 -24.92
C SER A 123 -2.96 4.25 -25.26
N ASN A 124 -3.70 5.05 -26.04
CA ASN A 124 -3.30 6.41 -26.49
C ASN A 124 -4.45 7.44 -26.34
N ALA A 125 -4.13 8.74 -26.41
CA ALA A 125 -5.05 9.89 -26.44
C ALA A 125 -5.91 10.22 -25.18
N LYS A 126 -5.78 9.47 -24.08
CA LYS A 126 -6.56 9.67 -22.83
C LYS A 126 -6.52 11.09 -22.23
N SER A 127 -5.42 11.83 -22.41
CA SER A 127 -5.27 13.20 -21.86
C SER A 127 -5.99 14.28 -22.69
N THR A 128 -6.69 13.90 -23.76
CA THR A 128 -7.34 14.83 -24.72
C THR A 128 -8.88 14.75 -24.67
N VAL A 129 -9.45 13.92 -23.78
CA VAL A 129 -10.91 13.66 -23.69
C VAL A 129 -11.51 14.43 -22.52
#